data_AF-A0A522XA37-F1
#
_entry.id   AF-A0A522XA37-F1
#
_cell.length_a   1.000
_cell.length_b   1.000
_cell.length_c   1.000
_cell.angle_alpha   90.00
_cell.angle_beta   90.00
_cell.angle_gamma   90.00
#
_symmetry.space_group_name_H-M   'P 1'
#
loop_
_entity.id
_entity.type
_entity.pdbx_description
1 polymer ?
#
loop_
_entity_poly.entity_id
_entity_poly.type
_entity_poly.pdbx_seq_one_letter_code
_entity_poly.pdbx_strand_id
1 'polypeptide(L)'
;MRAKKIVTNLLLCVAIGLPQYASAALFCPVTPDGKIHIDECKYPSNDECKRATGNQGDCVADQLPPSDKAPYCLVTLRYEECDKYFDYESCSQAAQKELANCTINPRYKKTGQ
;
A
#
# COMPACT_ATOMS: atom_id res chain seq x y z
N MET A 1 -0.08 -57.57 18.64
CA MET A 1 0.99 -56.56 18.84
C MET A 1 0.89 -55.55 17.72
N ARG A 2 0.55 -54.29 18.04
CA ARG A 2 0.32 -53.19 17.09
C ARG A 2 1.66 -52.55 16.72
N ALA A 3 2.10 -52.74 15.48
CA ALA A 3 3.29 -52.11 14.95
C ALA A 3 2.91 -50.91 14.08
N LYS A 4 3.50 -49.76 14.44
CA LYS A 4 3.80 -48.60 13.59
C LYS A 4 2.63 -47.71 13.16
N LYS A 5 2.25 -46.80 14.06
CA LYS A 5 1.50 -45.55 13.76
C LYS A 5 2.26 -44.33 14.30
N ILE A 6 3.54 -44.14 13.98
CA ILE A 6 4.27 -42.93 14.41
C ILE A 6 5.35 -42.54 13.39
N VAL A 7 4.94 -42.21 12.18
CA VAL A 7 5.72 -41.34 11.28
C VAL A 7 4.62 -40.61 10.50
N THR A 8 4.25 -39.38 10.83
CA THR A 8 4.71 -38.20 10.10
C THR A 8 4.11 -37.01 10.83
N ASN A 9 4.68 -36.62 11.97
CA ASN A 9 4.21 -35.46 12.72
C ASN A 9 5.41 -34.60 13.10
N LEU A 10 6.12 -34.09 12.09
CA LEU A 10 7.24 -33.18 12.28
C LEU A 10 7.53 -32.41 10.99
N LEU A 11 6.50 -31.80 10.40
CA LEU A 11 6.70 -30.62 9.54
C LEU A 11 6.78 -29.41 10.46
N LEU A 12 7.96 -29.30 11.08
CA LEU A 12 8.39 -28.18 11.89
C LEU A 12 8.21 -26.90 11.06
N CYS A 13 7.41 -25.99 11.60
CA CYS A 13 7.17 -24.65 11.09
C CYS A 13 8.49 -23.86 11.05
N VAL A 14 9.17 -23.87 9.90
CA VAL A 14 10.30 -22.98 9.63
C VAL A 14 9.84 -21.94 8.61
N ALA A 15 8.87 -21.11 9.00
CA ALA A 15 8.69 -19.80 8.40
C ALA A 15 9.40 -18.81 9.33
N ILE A 16 10.73 -18.89 9.34
CA ILE A 16 11.59 -17.89 9.98
C ILE A 16 11.37 -16.60 9.22
N GLY A 17 11.04 -15.56 9.98
CA GLY A 17 10.58 -14.26 9.51
C GLY A 17 11.36 -13.73 8.30
N LEU A 18 10.67 -13.65 7.17
CA LEU A 18 10.93 -12.54 6.27
C LEU A 18 10.61 -11.27 7.08
N PRO A 19 11.55 -10.32 7.23
CA PRO A 19 11.23 -9.04 7.81
C PRO A 19 10.07 -8.50 6.98
N GLN A 20 8.92 -8.36 7.66
CA GLN A 20 7.78 -7.65 7.13
C GLN A 20 8.24 -6.20 7.01
N TYR A 21 8.91 -5.87 5.91
CA TYR A 21 9.02 -4.50 5.46
C TYR A 21 7.61 -4.09 5.03
N ALA A 22 6.73 -3.90 6.02
CA ALA A 22 5.70 -2.91 5.92
C ALA A 22 6.45 -1.65 5.56
N SER A 23 6.30 -1.19 4.33
CA SER A 23 6.57 0.21 3.99
C SER A 23 5.68 1.00 4.95
N ALA A 24 6.24 1.42 6.08
CA ALA A 24 5.55 2.24 7.04
C ALA A 24 5.06 3.45 6.24
N ALA A 25 3.73 3.61 6.16
CA ALA A 25 3.15 4.78 5.53
C ALA A 25 3.87 6.00 6.12
N LEU A 26 4.52 6.77 5.26
CA LEU A 26 5.16 8.00 5.72
C LEU A 26 4.05 8.96 6.13
N PHE A 27 4.34 9.90 6.99
CA PHE A 27 3.40 10.93 7.43
C PHE A 27 3.87 12.25 6.85
N CYS A 28 2.90 13.02 6.38
CA CYS A 28 3.08 14.32 5.77
C CYS A 28 2.57 15.39 6.74
N PRO A 29 3.33 16.47 6.94
CA PRO A 29 2.84 17.63 7.65
C PRO A 29 1.74 18.32 6.83
N VAL A 30 0.68 18.74 7.52
CA VAL A 30 -0.39 19.57 6.97
C VAL A 30 -0.11 21.01 7.38
N THR A 31 -0.04 21.90 6.40
CA THR A 31 0.08 23.34 6.64
C THR A 31 -1.11 23.89 7.42
N PRO A 32 -0.99 25.06 8.08
CA PRO A 32 -2.12 25.73 8.76
C PRO A 32 -3.34 25.94 7.86
N ASP A 33 -3.14 26.07 6.54
CA ASP A 33 -4.20 26.23 5.54
C ASP A 33 -4.79 24.90 5.04
N GLY A 34 -4.43 23.77 5.65
CA GLY A 34 -4.96 22.44 5.32
C GLY A 34 -4.31 21.76 4.11
N LYS A 35 -3.23 22.32 3.56
CA LYS A 35 -2.52 21.74 2.40
C LYS A 35 -1.47 20.72 2.83
N ILE A 36 -1.33 19.65 2.06
CA ILE A 36 -0.33 18.60 2.24
C ILE A 36 0.76 18.82 1.20
N HIS A 37 2.02 18.93 1.65
CA HIS A 37 3.18 18.95 0.76
C HIS A 37 3.74 17.52 0.66
N ILE A 38 3.52 16.87 -0.49
CA ILE A 38 3.94 15.47 -0.69
C ILE A 38 5.47 15.33 -0.57
N ASP A 39 6.22 16.36 -0.97
CA ASP A 39 7.69 16.41 -0.82
C ASP A 39 8.16 16.40 0.65
N GLU A 40 7.25 16.61 1.60
CA GLU A 40 7.52 16.60 3.05
C GLU A 40 7.02 15.34 3.76
N CYS A 41 6.50 14.35 3.01
CA CYS A 41 6.10 13.04 3.51
C CYS A 41 7.32 12.17 3.81
N LYS A 42 7.99 12.44 4.92
CA LYS A 42 9.24 11.77 5.32
C LYS A 42 9.22 11.16 6.72
N TYR A 43 8.13 11.35 7.46
CA TYR A 43 8.06 10.92 8.85
C TYR A 43 7.55 9.48 8.93
N PRO A 44 8.25 8.56 9.61
CA PRO A 44 7.84 7.15 9.68
C PRO A 44 6.64 6.91 10.61
N SER A 45 6.19 7.91 11.38
CA SER A 45 5.03 7.83 12.27
C SER A 45 4.31 9.18 12.43
N ASN A 46 3.03 9.13 12.81
CA ASN A 46 2.24 10.34 13.11
C ASN A 46 2.90 11.16 14.23
N ASP A 47 3.39 10.48 15.26
CA ASP A 47 4.02 11.13 16.41
C ASP A 47 5.32 11.85 16.04
N GLU A 48 6.14 11.27 15.15
CA GLU A 48 7.35 11.93 14.65
C GLU A 48 7.01 13.15 13.79
N CYS A 49 5.98 13.04 12.95
CA CYS A 49 5.48 14.18 12.19
C CYS A 49 4.99 15.29 13.12
N LYS A 50 4.17 14.97 14.14
CA LYS A 50 3.64 15.93 15.11
C LYS A 50 4.72 16.58 15.96
N ARG A 51 5.78 15.85 16.31
CA ARG A 51 6.93 16.43 17.00
C ARG A 51 7.67 17.44 16.13
N ALA A 52 7.74 17.20 14.83
CA ALA A 52 8.41 18.09 13.89
C ALA A 52 7.57 19.32 13.52
N THR A 53 6.24 19.17 13.39
CA THR A 53 5.32 20.28 13.11
C THR A 53 4.91 21.07 14.36
N GLY A 54 5.06 20.49 15.55
CA GLY A 54 4.68 21.09 16.81
C GLY A 54 3.18 21.40 16.86
N ASN A 55 2.82 22.56 17.41
CA ASN A 55 1.42 23.02 17.49
C ASN A 55 0.91 23.68 16.19
N GLN A 56 1.71 23.71 15.12
CA GLN A 56 1.42 24.53 13.93
C GLN A 56 0.69 23.78 12.81
N GLY A 57 0.52 22.45 12.91
CA GLY A 57 -0.12 21.68 11.85
C GLY A 57 -0.44 20.24 12.24
N ASP A 58 -1.44 19.65 11.59
CA ASP A 58 -1.77 18.23 11.74
C ASP A 58 -0.87 17.37 10.86
N CYS A 59 -0.94 16.05 11.03
CA CYS A 59 -0.17 15.09 10.26
C CYS A 59 -1.08 14.03 9.66
N VAL A 60 -0.98 13.84 8.36
CA VAL A 60 -1.73 12.80 7.63
C VAL A 60 -0.78 11.71 7.18
N ALA A 61 -1.25 10.47 7.10
CA ALA A 61 -0.50 9.43 6.41
C ALA A 61 -0.40 9.82 4.92
N ASP A 62 0.78 9.63 4.35
CA ASP A 62 1.07 9.59 2.92
C ASP A 62 0.38 8.37 2.31
N GLN A 63 -0.94 8.41 2.32
CA GLN A 63 -1.69 7.75 1.29
C GLN A 63 -1.63 8.73 0.13
N LEU A 64 -0.69 8.50 -0.79
CA LEU A 64 -0.68 9.13 -2.12
C LEU A 64 -2.13 9.36 -2.55
N PRO A 65 -2.54 10.59 -2.89
CA PRO A 65 -3.94 10.87 -3.18
C PRO A 65 -4.39 9.89 -4.26
N PRO A 66 -5.37 9.00 -3.95
CA PRO A 66 -5.74 7.94 -4.87
C PRO A 66 -6.31 8.58 -6.12
N SER A 67 -5.63 8.30 -7.22
CA SER A 67 -5.84 8.94 -8.51
C SER A 67 -7.16 8.54 -9.14
N ASP A 68 -7.74 9.47 -9.90
CA ASP A 68 -8.95 9.28 -10.69
C ASP A 68 -8.66 9.22 -12.20
N LYS A 69 -7.39 9.15 -12.60
CA LYS A 69 -6.99 9.27 -14.01
C LYS A 69 -7.28 8.02 -14.83
N ALA A 70 -7.17 6.83 -14.23
CA ALA A 70 -7.35 5.57 -14.95
C ALA A 70 -8.40 4.65 -14.30
N PRO A 71 -9.19 3.89 -15.09
CA PRO A 71 -10.24 2.98 -14.61
C PRO A 71 -9.75 1.78 -13.81
N TYR A 72 -8.47 1.42 -13.90
CA TYR A 72 -7.92 0.25 -13.21
C TYR A 72 -6.67 0.62 -12.40
N CYS A 73 -6.54 0.00 -11.23
CA CYS A 73 -5.40 0.15 -10.34
C CYS A 73 -4.60 -1.15 -10.26
N LEU A 74 -3.28 -1.02 -10.31
CA LEU A 74 -2.36 -2.10 -9.94
C LEU A 74 -2.09 -2.01 -8.44
N VAL A 75 -2.59 -3.00 -7.70
CA VAL A 75 -2.50 -3.08 -6.24
C VAL A 75 -1.47 -4.13 -5.86
N THR A 76 -0.33 -3.68 -5.37
CA THR A 76 0.70 -4.55 -4.80
C THR A 76 0.58 -4.58 -3.28
N LEU A 77 1.42 -5.36 -2.60
CA LEU A 77 1.52 -5.31 -1.14
C LEU A 77 2.13 -4.00 -0.61
N ARG A 78 2.79 -3.20 -1.46
CA ARG A 78 3.58 -2.03 -1.04
C ARG A 78 3.01 -0.70 -1.54
N TYR A 79 2.29 -0.71 -2.65
CA TYR A 79 1.79 0.48 -3.31
C TYR A 79 0.56 0.16 -4.17
N GLU A 80 -0.18 1.21 -4.48
CA GLU A 80 -1.31 1.21 -5.40
C GLU A 80 -1.02 2.22 -6.54
N GLU A 81 -1.07 1.78 -7.79
CA GLU A 81 -0.87 2.61 -8.99
C GLU A 81 -2.19 2.72 -9.77
N CYS A 82 -2.85 3.88 -9.70
CA CYS A 82 -4.17 4.14 -10.31
C CYS A 82 -4.13 5.15 -11.48
N ASP A 83 -2.94 5.52 -11.98
CA ASP A 83 -2.77 6.58 -13.00
C ASP A 83 -2.59 6.03 -14.42
N LYS A 84 -2.35 4.74 -14.56
CA LYS A 84 -1.70 4.18 -15.75
C LYS A 84 -2.59 3.29 -16.60
N TYR A 85 -3.42 2.44 -16.00
CA TYR A 85 -4.07 1.37 -16.73
C TYR A 85 -5.51 1.72 -17.13
N PHE A 86 -5.70 2.02 -18.43
CA PHE A 86 -7.00 2.32 -19.03
C PHE A 86 -7.79 1.10 -19.49
N ASP A 87 -7.13 -0.06 -19.55
CA ASP A 87 -7.73 -1.34 -19.87
C ASP A 87 -7.38 -2.39 -18.80
N TYR A 88 -8.27 -3.35 -18.60
CA TYR A 88 -8.08 -4.38 -17.59
C TYR A 88 -6.98 -5.39 -17.97
N GLU A 89 -6.76 -5.62 -19.27
CA GLU A 89 -5.85 -6.65 -19.76
C GLU A 89 -4.39 -6.26 -19.49
N SER A 90 -3.98 -5.04 -19.83
CA SER A 90 -2.66 -4.48 -19.54
C SER A 90 -2.38 -4.42 -18.04
N CYS A 91 -3.37 -4.04 -17.24
CA CYS A 91 -3.30 -4.06 -15.78
C CYS A 91 -3.11 -5.48 -15.25
N SER A 92 -3.85 -6.46 -15.77
CA SER A 92 -3.73 -7.86 -15.38
C SER A 92 -2.38 -8.47 -15.77
N GLN A 93 -1.85 -8.11 -16.95
CA GLN A 93 -0.53 -8.55 -17.39
C GLN A 93 0.59 -7.95 -16.52
N ALA A 94 0.47 -6.70 -16.10
CA ALA A 94 1.38 -6.09 -15.14
C ALA A 94 1.28 -6.74 -13.76
N ALA A 95 0.04 -7.00 -13.30
CA ALA A 95 -0.24 -7.67 -12.03
C ALA A 95 0.42 -9.06 -11.94
N GLN A 96 0.36 -9.84 -13.02
CA GLN A 96 1.03 -11.15 -13.06
C GLN A 96 2.56 -11.03 -12.95
N LYS A 97 3.17 -10.02 -13.57
CA LYS A 97 4.63 -9.80 -13.51
C LYS A 97 5.10 -9.38 -12.12
N GLU A 98 4.26 -8.61 -11.40
CA GLU A 98 4.61 -8.01 -10.10
C GLU A 98 4.06 -8.79 -8.90
N LEU A 99 3.42 -9.96 -9.12
CA LEU A 99 2.69 -10.70 -8.09
C LEU A 99 1.67 -9.82 -7.34
N ALA A 100 0.97 -8.99 -8.11
CA ALA A 100 0.02 -7.99 -7.65
C ALA A 100 -1.40 -8.32 -8.11
N ASN A 101 -2.35 -7.45 -7.78
CA ASN A 101 -3.74 -7.55 -8.21
C ASN A 101 -4.10 -6.38 -9.13
N CYS A 102 -4.91 -6.64 -10.14
CA CYS A 102 -5.58 -5.58 -10.87
C CYS A 102 -6.99 -5.39 -10.30
N THR A 103 -7.34 -4.16 -9.94
CA THR A 103 -8.66 -3.83 -9.38
C THR A 103 -9.31 -2.68 -10.14
N ILE A 104 -10.64 -2.59 -10.07
CA ILE A 104 -11.38 -1.43 -10.58
C ILE A 104 -11.05 -0.23 -9.69
N ASN A 105 -10.70 0.89 -10.30
CA ASN A 105 -10.51 2.15 -9.60
C ASN A 105 -11.87 2.74 -9.19
N PRO A 106 -12.24 2.75 -7.89
CA PRO A 106 -13.54 3.27 -7.45
C PRO A 106 -13.63 4.80 -7.57
N ARG A 107 -12.51 5.49 -7.79
CA ARG A 107 -12.44 6.95 -7.91
C ARG A 107 -12.45 7.43 -9.35
N TYR A 108 -12.22 6.53 -10.31
CA TYR A 108 -12.32 6.86 -11.72
C TYR A 108 -13.75 7.26 -12.06
N LYS A 109 -13.98 8.56 -12.19
CA LYS A 109 -15.20 9.09 -12.77
C LYS A 109 -14.93 9.21 -14.26
N LYS A 110 -15.67 8.45 -15.07
CA LYS A 110 -15.78 8.72 -16.52
C LYS A 110 -16.25 10.16 -16.67
N THR A 111 -15.32 11.10 -16.85
CA THR A 111 -15.65 12.47 -17.20
C THR A 111 -16.00 12.43 -18.68
N GLY A 112 -17.31 12.37 -18.97
CA GLY A 112 -17.84 12.32 -20.34
C GLY A 112 -19.03 11.38 -20.50
N GLN A 113 -20.19 11.79 -19.98
CA GLN A 113 -21.42 11.79 -20.76
C GLN A 113 -21.54 13.16 -21.41
#